data_AF-A0A6L7W5N9-F1
#
_entry.id   AF-A0A6L7W5N9-F1
#
_cell.length_a   1.000
_cell.length_b   1.000
_cell.length_c   1.000
_cell.angle_alpha   90.00
_cell.angle_beta   90.00
_cell.angle_gamma   90.00
#
_symmetry.space_group_name_H-M   'P 1'
#
loop_
_entity.id
_entity.type
_entity.pdbx_description
1 polymer ?
#
loop_
_entity_poly.entity_id
_entity_poly.type
_entity_poly.pdbx_seq_one_letter_code
_entity_poly.pdbx_strand_id
1 'polypeptide(L)'
;MKPLNFIATARDLVHANSKGRTRETNIRRAVSTTYYALFHCLATSNANMLVGGPGANRSQPAWRQAYRALQHGTARQRCEHQGIIIKFPDEIQDFAERFADMQKKRHEADYDPDTTFFKSDVIQDITDAEDVIRCFNSVPARDRRAFAVYVLLPLRTD
;
A
#
# COMPACT_ATOMS: atom_id res chain seq x y z
N MET A 1 4.21 10.59 4.48
CA MET A 1 5.33 10.43 3.52
C MET A 1 4.75 10.32 2.12
N LYS A 2 5.49 10.64 1.05
CA LYS A 2 4.97 10.57 -0.33
C LYS A 2 5.10 9.14 -0.87
N PRO A 3 4.01 8.45 -1.24
CA PRO A 3 4.05 7.06 -1.73
C PRO A 3 4.97 6.86 -2.93
N LEU A 4 4.95 7.77 -3.91
CA LEU A 4 5.75 7.67 -5.13
C LEU A 4 7.27 7.77 -4.88
N ASN A 5 7.70 8.35 -3.75
CA ASN A 5 9.12 8.32 -3.38
C ASN A 5 9.58 6.88 -3.05
N PHE A 6 8.70 6.06 -2.45
CA PHE A 6 9.01 4.65 -2.19
C PHE A 6 9.10 3.86 -3.51
N ILE A 7 8.22 4.14 -4.47
CA ILE A 7 8.30 3.55 -5.82
C ILE A 7 9.65 3.89 -6.47
N ALA A 8 10.06 5.16 -6.45
CA ALA A 8 11.35 5.58 -6.98
C ALA A 8 12.52 4.85 -6.27
N THR A 9 12.51 4.81 -4.94
CA THR A 9 13.52 4.07 -4.17
C THR A 9 13.54 2.58 -4.49
N ALA A 10 12.38 1.94 -4.68
CA ALA A 10 12.32 0.53 -5.06
C ALA A 10 12.95 0.30 -6.45
N ARG A 11 12.72 1.20 -7.41
CA ARG A 11 13.38 1.19 -8.72
C ARG A 11 14.89 1.33 -8.59
N ASP A 12 15.37 2.27 -7.78
CA ASP A 12 16.79 2.45 -7.55
C ASP A 12 17.44 1.19 -6.96
N LEU A 13 16.76 0.52 -6.01
CA LEU A 13 17.24 -0.71 -5.41
C LEU A 13 17.40 -1.86 -6.42
N VAL A 14 16.40 -2.08 -7.31
CA VAL A 14 16.49 -3.14 -8.32
C VAL A 14 17.53 -2.84 -9.41
N HIS A 15 17.85 -1.56 -9.63
CA HIS A 15 18.85 -1.09 -10.61
C HIS A 15 20.21 -0.69 -10.02
N ALA A 16 20.40 -0.80 -8.70
CA ALA A 16 21.59 -0.31 -7.99
C ALA A 16 22.93 -0.86 -8.49
N ASN A 17 22.93 -1.96 -9.25
CA ASN A 17 24.13 -2.47 -9.92
C ASN A 17 23.91 -2.49 -11.44
N SER A 18 24.49 -1.52 -12.14
CA SER A 18 24.37 -1.37 -13.60
C SER A 18 25.29 -2.31 -14.39
N LYS A 19 26.29 -2.91 -13.74
CA LYS A 19 27.34 -3.73 -14.38
C LYS A 19 27.32 -5.21 -14.00
N GLY A 20 26.30 -5.66 -13.25
CA GLY A 20 26.23 -7.06 -12.79
C GLY A 20 24.91 -7.41 -12.11
N ARG A 21 24.83 -8.62 -11.53
CA ARG A 21 23.63 -9.10 -10.83
C ARG A 21 23.31 -8.17 -9.66
N THR A 22 22.04 -7.74 -9.56
CA THR A 22 21.55 -7.01 -8.39
C THR A 22 21.66 -7.90 -7.15
N ARG A 23 22.15 -7.33 -6.04
CA ARG A 23 22.26 -8.05 -4.76
C ARG A 23 20.88 -8.49 -4.28
N GLU A 24 20.78 -9.71 -3.76
CA GLU A 24 19.52 -10.24 -3.24
C GLU A 24 18.92 -9.36 -2.13
N THR A 25 19.77 -8.81 -1.27
CA THR A 25 19.35 -7.86 -0.23
C THR A 25 18.64 -6.64 -0.82
N ASN A 26 19.11 -6.12 -1.95
CA ASN A 26 18.45 -5.00 -2.63
C ASN A 26 17.11 -5.42 -3.24
N ILE A 27 17.01 -6.63 -3.80
CA ILE A 27 15.75 -7.18 -4.33
C ILE A 27 14.72 -7.32 -3.20
N ARG A 28 15.08 -7.94 -2.07
CA ARG A 28 14.20 -8.08 -0.90
C ARG A 28 13.78 -6.72 -0.34
N ARG A 29 14.71 -5.77 -0.26
CA ARG A 29 14.38 -4.40 0.17
C ARG A 29 13.48 -3.67 -0.82
N ALA A 30 13.61 -3.90 -2.12
CA ALA A 30 12.70 -3.34 -3.12
C ALA A 30 11.28 -3.88 -2.95
N VAL A 31 11.10 -5.18 -2.66
CA VAL A 31 9.79 -5.76 -2.33
C VAL A 31 9.17 -5.06 -1.13
N SER A 32 9.89 -4.97 0.00
CA SER A 32 9.38 -4.32 1.21
C SER A 32 9.09 -2.83 0.98
N THR A 33 9.94 -2.14 0.21
CA THR A 33 9.77 -0.71 -0.12
C THR A 33 8.53 -0.49 -0.99
N THR A 34 8.25 -1.38 -1.95
CA THR A 34 7.05 -1.35 -2.80
C THR A 34 5.79 -1.49 -1.95
N TYR A 35 5.77 -2.42 -0.99
CA TYR A 35 4.68 -2.52 -0.02
C TYR A 35 4.49 -1.23 0.79
N TYR A 36 5.57 -0.60 1.26
CA TYR A 36 5.46 0.66 2.00
C TYR A 36 4.90 1.81 1.16
N ALA A 37 5.06 1.79 -0.16
CA ALA A 37 4.38 2.73 -1.05
C ALA A 37 2.85 2.61 -0.93
N LEU A 38 2.32 1.40 -1.07
CA LEU A 38 0.89 1.08 -0.94
C LEU A 38 0.39 1.42 0.47
N PHE A 39 1.12 1.02 1.51
CA PHE A 39 0.79 1.30 2.90
C PHE A 39 0.66 2.81 3.17
N HIS A 40 1.64 3.60 2.74
CA HIS A 40 1.60 5.04 2.95
C HIS A 40 0.61 5.76 2.05
N CYS A 41 0.25 5.20 0.89
CA CYS A 41 -0.87 5.68 0.09
C CYS A 41 -2.18 5.54 0.88
N LEU A 42 -2.47 4.34 1.38
CA LEU A 42 -3.69 4.06 2.14
C LEU A 42 -3.75 4.88 3.44
N ALA A 43 -2.67 4.89 4.24
CA ALA A 43 -2.61 5.67 5.48
C ALA A 43 -2.84 7.18 5.26
N THR A 44 -2.25 7.74 4.20
CA THR A 44 -2.46 9.15 3.83
C THR A 44 -3.89 9.40 3.38
N SER A 45 -4.43 8.52 2.53
CA SER A 45 -5.80 8.61 2.05
C SER A 45 -6.79 8.59 3.22
N ASN A 46 -6.63 7.64 4.14
CA ASN A 46 -7.51 7.50 5.30
C ASN A 46 -7.51 8.76 6.18
N ALA A 47 -6.32 9.27 6.51
CA ALA A 47 -6.19 10.48 7.31
C ALA A 47 -6.80 11.70 6.60
N ASN A 48 -6.60 11.83 5.29
CA ASN A 48 -7.19 12.91 4.50
C ASN A 48 -8.72 12.81 4.41
N MET A 49 -9.27 11.60 4.23
CA MET A 49 -10.70 11.38 4.05
C MET A 49 -11.49 11.53 5.36
N LEU A 50 -10.89 11.20 6.50
CA LEU A 50 -11.55 11.24 7.81
C LEU A 50 -11.32 12.54 8.58
N VAL A 51 -10.15 13.18 8.42
CA VAL A 51 -9.77 14.37 9.20
C VAL A 51 -9.63 15.63 8.35
N GLY A 52 -9.28 15.48 7.08
CA GLY A 52 -9.11 16.58 6.13
C GLY A 52 -7.78 16.52 5.40
N GLY A 53 -7.81 16.80 4.09
CA GLY A 53 -6.64 16.83 3.22
C GLY A 53 -5.79 18.10 3.34
N PRO A 54 -4.80 18.27 2.45
CA PRO A 54 -4.04 19.52 2.33
C PRO A 54 -4.96 20.74 2.18
N GLY A 55 -4.67 21.82 2.90
CA GLY A 55 -5.46 23.07 2.87
C GLY A 55 -6.73 23.06 3.72
N ALA A 56 -7.15 21.92 4.29
CA ALA A 56 -8.28 21.89 5.21
C ALA A 56 -7.91 22.51 6.57
N ASN A 57 -8.85 23.21 7.20
CA ASN A 57 -8.75 23.61 8.61
C ASN A 57 -8.92 22.36 9.50
N ARG A 58 -7.83 21.64 9.73
CA ARG A 58 -7.81 20.32 10.40
C ARG A 58 -6.92 20.30 11.63
N SER A 59 -7.24 19.43 12.59
CA SER A 59 -6.35 19.13 13.72
C SER A 59 -5.19 18.22 13.27
N GLN A 60 -3.96 18.73 13.31
CA GLN A 60 -2.76 17.95 12.96
C GLN A 60 -2.53 16.74 13.88
N PRO A 61 -2.77 16.80 15.21
CA PRO A 61 -2.78 15.60 16.06
C PRO A 61 -3.78 14.53 15.61
N ALA A 62 -5.03 14.91 15.32
CA ALA A 62 -6.05 13.96 14.86
C ALA A 62 -5.67 13.33 13.50
N TRP A 63 -5.12 14.13 12.58
CA TRP A 63 -4.66 13.62 11.29
C TRP A 63 -3.53 12.60 11.45
N ARG A 64 -2.55 12.89 12.34
CA ARG A 64 -1.48 11.94 12.66
C ARG A 64 -2.00 10.65 13.28
N GLN A 65 -3.01 10.75 14.15
CA GLN A 65 -3.65 9.58 14.74
C GLN A 65 -4.31 8.72 13.67
N ALA A 66 -5.12 9.30 12.78
CA ALA A 66 -5.78 8.58 11.69
C ALA A 66 -4.77 7.94 10.73
N TYR A 67 -3.67 8.63 10.41
CA TYR A 67 -2.58 8.07 9.60
C TYR A 67 -1.94 6.83 10.24
N ARG A 68 -1.70 6.88 11.56
CA ARG A 68 -1.04 5.80 12.32
C ARG A 68 -2.00 4.67 12.73
N ALA A 69 -3.31 4.89 12.64
CA ALA A 69 -4.31 3.92 13.01
C ALA A 69 -4.36 2.71 12.07
N LEU A 70 -3.83 2.83 10.84
CA LEU A 70 -3.78 1.73 9.88
C LEU A 70 -2.83 0.63 10.38
N GLN A 71 -3.36 -0.54 10.66
CA GLN A 71 -2.58 -1.71 11.08
C GLN A 71 -2.35 -2.66 9.90
N HIS A 72 -1.11 -3.11 9.70
CA HIS A 72 -0.72 -3.95 8.56
C HIS A 72 -1.57 -5.23 8.42
N GLY A 73 -1.69 -6.01 9.51
CA GLY A 73 -2.41 -7.28 9.51
C GLY A 73 -3.91 -7.11 9.28
N THR A 74 -4.54 -6.22 10.05
CA THR A 74 -5.97 -5.91 9.91
C THR A 74 -6.31 -5.37 8.52
N ALA A 75 -5.51 -4.44 7.99
CA ALA A 75 -5.71 -3.89 6.66
C ALA A 75 -5.62 -4.98 5.58
N ARG A 76 -4.63 -5.89 5.67
CA ARG A 76 -4.52 -7.03 4.75
C ARG A 76 -5.77 -7.91 4.81
N GLN A 77 -6.19 -8.34 6.00
CA GLN A 77 -7.37 -9.19 6.17
C GLN A 77 -8.64 -8.54 5.61
N ARG A 78 -8.79 -7.21 5.76
CA ARG A 78 -9.89 -6.44 5.17
C ARG A 78 -9.81 -6.42 3.64
N CYS A 79 -8.63 -6.20 3.08
CA CYS A 79 -8.41 -6.26 1.63
C CYS A 79 -8.64 -7.66 1.03
N GLU A 80 -8.47 -8.72 1.81
CA GLU A 80 -8.72 -10.12 1.36
C GLU A 80 -10.20 -10.52 1.43
N HIS A 81 -11.06 -9.72 2.08
CA HIS A 81 -12.45 -10.08 2.30
C HIS A 81 -13.33 -9.79 1.08
N GLN A 82 -13.32 -10.71 0.11
CA GLN A 82 -13.98 -10.58 -1.19
C GLN A 82 -15.45 -10.17 -1.12
N GLY A 83 -16.23 -10.72 -0.19
CA GLY A 83 -17.66 -10.39 -0.04
C GLY A 83 -17.96 -8.92 0.33
N ILE A 84 -16.96 -8.15 0.74
CA ILE A 84 -17.07 -6.71 0.98
C ILE A 84 -16.32 -5.93 -0.09
N ILE A 85 -15.13 -6.36 -0.47
CA ILE A 85 -14.30 -5.68 -1.47
C ILE A 85 -15.01 -5.54 -2.82
N ILE A 86 -15.74 -6.57 -3.27
CA ILE A 86 -16.53 -6.56 -4.51
C ILE A 86 -17.60 -5.45 -4.58
N LYS A 87 -17.90 -4.78 -3.47
CA LYS A 87 -18.88 -3.68 -3.40
C LYS A 87 -18.25 -2.32 -3.64
N PHE A 88 -16.92 -2.23 -3.72
CA PHE A 88 -16.20 -1.00 -4.04
C PHE A 88 -15.93 -0.90 -5.56
N PRO A 89 -15.63 0.30 -6.09
CA PRO A 89 -15.17 0.46 -7.47
C PRO A 89 -13.96 -0.42 -7.77
N ASP A 90 -13.82 -0.85 -9.03
CA ASP A 90 -12.76 -1.76 -9.48
C ASP A 90 -11.37 -1.27 -9.09
N GLU A 91 -11.10 0.04 -9.15
CA GLU A 91 -9.79 0.59 -8.78
C GLU A 91 -9.48 0.45 -7.27
N ILE A 92 -10.50 0.37 -6.41
CA ILE A 92 -10.31 0.03 -4.98
C ILE A 92 -10.10 -1.48 -4.82
N GLN A 93 -10.77 -2.31 -5.63
CA GLN A 93 -10.59 -3.76 -5.63
C GLN A 93 -9.15 -4.12 -6.03
N ASP A 94 -8.68 -3.57 -7.15
CA ASP A 94 -7.30 -3.75 -7.65
C ASP A 94 -6.26 -3.29 -6.62
N PHE A 95 -6.51 -2.14 -5.99
CA PHE A 95 -5.65 -1.65 -4.91
C PHE A 95 -5.64 -2.58 -3.70
N ALA A 96 -6.81 -3.10 -3.30
CA ALA A 96 -6.94 -4.00 -2.16
C ALA A 96 -6.21 -5.33 -2.41
N GLU A 97 -6.40 -5.94 -3.57
CA GLU A 97 -5.69 -7.15 -3.99
C GLU A 97 -4.17 -6.93 -3.96
N ARG A 98 -3.69 -5.89 -4.65
CA ARG A 98 -2.25 -5.57 -4.68
C ARG A 98 -1.69 -5.25 -3.30
N PHE A 99 -2.44 -4.55 -2.45
CA PHE A 99 -2.05 -4.29 -1.06
C PHE A 99 -1.87 -5.58 -0.28
N ALA A 100 -2.81 -6.53 -0.42
CA ALA A 100 -2.78 -7.79 0.31
C ALA A 100 -1.59 -8.66 -0.13
N ASP A 101 -1.39 -8.79 -1.44
CA ASP A 101 -0.29 -9.56 -2.02
C ASP A 101 1.07 -9.00 -1.64
N MET A 102 1.25 -7.68 -1.76
CA MET A 102 2.52 -7.06 -1.38
C MET A 102 2.75 -7.10 0.13
N GLN A 103 1.71 -7.16 0.97
CA GLN A 103 1.90 -7.38 2.40
C GLN A 103 2.49 -8.77 2.68
N LYS A 104 1.98 -9.82 2.00
CA LYS A 104 2.49 -11.19 2.10
C LYS A 104 3.93 -11.29 1.60
N LYS A 105 4.18 -10.81 0.38
CA LYS A 105 5.53 -10.76 -0.22
C LYS A 105 6.52 -10.01 0.66
N ARG A 106 6.11 -8.91 1.29
CA ARG A 106 6.95 -8.16 2.25
C ARG A 106 7.27 -8.97 3.50
N HIS A 107 6.34 -9.79 4.00
CA HIS A 107 6.61 -10.68 5.12
C HIS A 107 7.64 -11.76 4.74
N GLU A 108 7.47 -12.41 3.59
CA GLU A 108 8.43 -13.38 3.05
C GLU A 108 9.81 -12.74 2.82
N ALA A 109 9.86 -11.58 2.17
CA ALA A 109 11.11 -10.88 1.89
C ALA A 109 11.88 -10.48 3.15
N ASP A 110 11.18 -10.14 4.23
CA ASP A 110 11.78 -9.68 5.50
C ASP A 110 12.14 -10.84 6.45
N TYR A 111 11.42 -11.96 6.42
CA TYR A 111 11.50 -12.99 7.46
C TYR A 111 11.79 -14.41 6.95
N ASP A 112 11.52 -14.71 5.68
CA ASP A 112 11.75 -16.03 5.12
C ASP A 112 13.11 -16.11 4.41
N PRO A 113 14.09 -16.84 4.95
CA PRO A 113 15.40 -17.00 4.32
C PRO A 113 15.38 -17.86 3.05
N ASP A 114 14.37 -18.72 2.87
CA ASP A 114 14.31 -19.70 1.78
C ASP A 114 13.54 -19.18 0.56
N THR A 115 12.69 -18.15 0.74
CA THR A 115 11.97 -17.53 -0.38
C THR A 115 12.94 -16.84 -1.36
N THR A 116 12.79 -17.11 -2.66
CA THR A 116 13.57 -16.46 -3.73
C THR A 116 12.71 -15.46 -4.50
N PHE A 117 13.28 -14.29 -4.80
CA PHE A 117 12.63 -13.26 -5.61
C PHE A 117 13.40 -13.00 -6.90
N PHE A 118 12.72 -13.07 -8.05
CA PHE A 118 13.32 -12.70 -9.34
C PHE A 118 13.21 -11.20 -9.58
N LYS A 119 14.27 -10.63 -10.16
CA LYS A 119 14.33 -9.19 -10.45
C LYS A 119 13.19 -8.75 -11.39
N SER A 120 12.85 -9.55 -12.39
CA SER A 120 11.73 -9.29 -13.32
C SER A 120 10.42 -9.10 -12.57
N ASP A 121 10.15 -10.00 -11.63
CA ASP A 121 8.88 -10.04 -10.91
C ASP A 121 8.76 -8.85 -9.97
N VAL A 122 9.86 -8.48 -9.30
CA VAL A 122 9.89 -7.28 -8.45
C VAL A 122 9.76 -6.00 -9.29
N ILE A 123 10.31 -5.95 -10.50
CA ILE A 123 10.07 -4.81 -11.42
C ILE A 123 8.59 -4.73 -11.79
N GLN A 124 7.94 -5.85 -12.06
CA GLN A 124 6.51 -5.87 -12.35
C GLN A 124 5.69 -5.43 -11.12
N ASP A 125 6.02 -5.93 -9.93
CA ASP A 125 5.38 -5.52 -8.67
C ASP A 125 5.47 -4.00 -8.44
N ILE A 126 6.62 -3.39 -8.75
CA ILE A 126 6.83 -1.95 -8.64
C ILE A 126 5.92 -1.19 -9.61
N THR A 127 5.87 -1.63 -10.87
CA THR A 127 5.03 -1.01 -11.91
C THR A 127 3.55 -1.11 -11.54
N ASP A 128 3.08 -2.30 -11.19
CA ASP A 128 1.69 -2.54 -10.82
C ASP A 128 1.30 -1.73 -9.58
N ALA A 129 2.19 -1.68 -8.56
CA ALA A 129 1.94 -0.89 -7.35
C ALA A 129 1.82 0.61 -7.67
N GLU A 130 2.63 1.14 -8.57
CA GLU A 130 2.51 2.54 -8.99
C GLU A 130 1.18 2.80 -9.70
N ASP A 131 0.78 1.89 -10.59
CA ASP A 131 -0.45 2.00 -11.38
C ASP A 131 -1.69 1.98 -10.47
N VAL A 132 -1.81 0.99 -9.57
CA VAL A 132 -2.95 0.94 -8.64
C VAL A 132 -2.94 2.10 -7.65
N ILE A 133 -1.78 2.65 -7.25
CA ILE A 133 -1.71 3.87 -6.44
C ILE A 133 -2.31 5.05 -7.22
N ARG A 134 -2.02 5.19 -8.52
CA ARG A 134 -2.58 6.28 -9.34
C ARG A 134 -4.10 6.11 -9.48
N CYS A 135 -4.56 4.93 -9.87
CA CYS A 135 -5.99 4.62 -10.04
C CYS A 135 -6.77 4.80 -8.74
N PHE A 136 -6.26 4.28 -7.61
CA PHE A 136 -6.88 4.47 -6.30
C PHE A 136 -7.04 5.96 -5.95
N ASN A 137 -6.05 6.80 -6.24
CA ASN A 137 -6.12 8.22 -5.93
C ASN A 137 -7.11 9.00 -6.81
N SER A 138 -7.46 8.51 -8.00
CA SER A 138 -8.50 9.10 -8.85
C SER A 138 -9.92 8.71 -8.45
N VAL A 139 -10.10 7.68 -7.61
CA VAL A 139 -11.42 7.28 -7.11
C VAL A 139 -12.11 8.44 -6.37
N PRO A 140 -13.43 8.63 -6.56
CA PRO A 140 -14.18 9.67 -5.86
C PRO A 140 -13.99 9.63 -4.34
N ALA A 141 -13.99 10.82 -3.73
CA ALA A 141 -13.77 10.95 -2.29
C ALA A 141 -14.81 10.19 -1.44
N ARG A 142 -16.02 10.01 -1.96
CA ARG A 142 -17.08 9.21 -1.32
C ARG A 142 -16.63 7.77 -1.09
N ASP A 143 -16.12 7.11 -2.13
CA ASP A 143 -15.78 5.68 -2.07
C ASP A 143 -14.47 5.46 -1.31
N ARG A 144 -13.48 6.35 -1.50
CA ARG A 144 -12.26 6.33 -0.67
C ARG A 144 -12.55 6.56 0.81
N ARG A 145 -13.54 7.40 1.16
CA ARG A 145 -13.96 7.58 2.55
C ARG A 145 -14.64 6.32 3.10
N ALA A 146 -15.50 5.68 2.32
CA ALA A 146 -16.10 4.40 2.71
C ALA A 146 -15.02 3.32 2.94
N PHE A 147 -14.02 3.24 2.05
CA PHE A 147 -12.90 2.32 2.20
C PHE A 147 -12.04 2.64 3.43
N ALA A 148 -11.77 3.94 3.69
CA ALA A 148 -11.05 4.37 4.89
C ALA A 148 -11.75 3.95 6.19
N VAL A 149 -13.07 4.09 6.26
CA VAL A 149 -13.87 3.61 7.41
C VAL A 149 -13.74 2.10 7.54
N TYR A 150 -13.89 1.36 6.44
CA TYR A 150 -13.83 -0.09 6.42
C TYR A 150 -12.50 -0.67 6.92
N VAL A 151 -11.37 -0.09 6.50
CA VAL A 151 -10.04 -0.60 6.86
C VAL A 151 -9.55 -0.12 8.23
N LEU A 152 -10.10 0.97 8.79
CA LEU A 152 -9.67 1.51 10.07
C LEU A 152 -10.58 1.16 11.25
N LEU A 153 -11.89 1.10 11.03
CA LEU A 153 -12.84 0.90 12.12
C LEU A 153 -13.24 -0.58 12.22
N PRO A 154 -13.50 -1.08 13.44
CA PRO A 154 -14.14 -2.38 13.60
C PRO A 154 -15.46 -2.42 12.86
N LEU A 155 -15.72 -3.52 12.14
CA LEU A 155 -17.08 -3.80 11.67
C LEU A 155 -17.96 -4.00 12.89
N ARG A 156 -19.09 -3.28 12.92
CA ARG A 156 -20.14 -3.58 13.88
C ARG A 156 -21.05 -4.62 13.23
N THR A 157 -21.27 -5.73 13.91
CA THR A 157 -22.37 -6.63 13.61
C THR A 157 -23.62 -6.03 14.22
N ASP A 158 -24.70 -6.00 13.44
CA ASP A 158 -26.04 -5.74 13.98
C ASP A 158 -26.49 -6.89 14.89
#